data_AF-W2SJ35-F1
#
_entry.id   AF-W2SJ35-F1
#
_cell.length_a   1.000
_cell.length_b   1.000
_cell.length_c   1.000
_cell.angle_alpha   90.00
_cell.angle_beta   90.00
_cell.angle_gamma   90.00
#
_symmetry.space_group_name_H-M   'P 1'
#
loop_
_entity.id
_entity.type
_entity.pdbx_description
1 polymer ?
#
loop_
_entity_poly.entity_id
_entity_poly.type
_entity_poly.pdbx_seq_one_letter_code
_entity_poly.pdbx_strand_id
1 'polypeptide(L)'
;MGMETIKLSTGGCMPVLGLGTWQSKDENELTRALKTALDCGYRLIDTAFVYGNESIIGKTLNDYFKDGKLRREDIFITSKVLLIILVFIS
;
A
#
# COMPACT_ATOMS: atom_id res chain seq x y z
N MET A 1 -16.90 11.70 -4.85
CA MET A 1 -17.35 10.37 -5.29
C MET A 1 -16.51 9.34 -4.55
N GLY A 2 -17.12 8.42 -3.82
CA GLY A 2 -16.38 7.34 -3.15
C GLY A 2 -15.87 6.34 -4.19
N MET A 3 -14.69 5.76 -3.95
CA MET A 3 -14.15 4.74 -4.84
C MET A 3 -15.02 3.46 -4.77
N GLU A 4 -15.22 2.79 -5.89
CA GLU A 4 -15.96 1.54 -5.93
C GLU A 4 -15.19 0.45 -5.14
N THR A 5 -15.93 -0.41 -4.44
CA THR A 5 -15.35 -1.48 -3.62
C THR A 5 -16.04 -2.82 -3.90
N ILE A 6 -15.31 -3.91 -3.72
CA ILE A 6 -15.81 -5.27 -3.77
C ILE A 6 -15.78 -5.86 -2.36
N LYS A 7 -16.85 -6.56 -1.98
CA LYS A 7 -16.92 -7.29 -0.72
C LYS A 7 -16.13 -8.59 -0.84
N LEU A 8 -15.10 -8.73 -0.01
CA LEU A 8 -14.33 -9.97 0.10
C LEU A 8 -15.12 -11.02 0.89
N SER A 9 -14.77 -12.30 0.71
CA SER A 9 -15.35 -13.41 1.47
C SER A 9 -15.15 -13.29 2.98
N THR A 10 -14.09 -12.58 3.39
CA THR A 10 -13.81 -12.22 4.79
C THR A 10 -14.73 -11.13 5.35
N GLY A 11 -15.61 -10.55 4.52
CA GLY A 11 -16.54 -9.49 4.90
C GLY A 11 -15.98 -8.08 4.76
N GLY A 12 -14.67 -7.91 4.57
CA GLY A 12 -14.05 -6.60 4.32
C GLY A 12 -14.37 -6.04 2.93
N CYS A 13 -14.36 -4.71 2.80
CA CYS A 13 -14.53 -4.02 1.53
C CYS A 13 -13.15 -3.64 0.96
N MET A 14 -12.84 -4.11 -0.24
CA MET A 14 -11.59 -3.82 -0.93
C MET A 14 -11.85 -2.85 -2.08
N PRO A 15 -11.11 -1.72 -2.19
CA PRO A 15 -11.21 -0.85 -3.36
C PRO A 15 -10.88 -1.60 -4.65
N VAL A 16 -11.64 -1.34 -5.72
CA VAL A 16 -11.43 -2.01 -7.02
C VAL A 16 -10.18 -1.52 -7.75
N LEU A 17 -9.72 -0.31 -7.41
CA LEU A 17 -8.55 0.32 -7.99
C LEU A 17 -7.51 0.59 -6.89
N GLY A 18 -6.25 0.28 -7.19
CA GLY A 18 -5.15 0.47 -6.27
C GLY A 18 -3.85 0.86 -6.95
N LEU A 19 -2.89 1.31 -6.15
CA LEU A 19 -1.56 1.66 -6.60
C LEU A 19 -0.61 0.49 -6.35
N GLY A 20 -0.05 -0.09 -7.41
CA GLY A 20 1.04 -1.06 -7.32
C GLY A 20 2.39 -0.37 -7.12
N THR A 21 3.23 -0.92 -6.24
CA THR A 21 4.54 -0.34 -5.89
C THR A 21 5.74 -1.17 -6.33
N TRP A 22 5.53 -2.19 -7.16
CA TRP A 22 6.62 -3.00 -7.70
C TRP A 22 7.48 -2.18 -8.68
N GLN A 23 8.79 -2.42 -8.65
CA GLN A 23 9.80 -1.74 -9.48
C GLN A 23 10.00 -0.24 -9.22
N SER A 24 9.31 0.34 -8.23
CA SER A 24 9.56 1.71 -7.79
C SER A 24 10.86 1.80 -6.98
N LYS A 25 11.98 2.03 -7.70
CA LYS A 25 13.33 2.09 -7.12
C LYS A 25 13.72 3.49 -6.62
N ASP A 26 13.19 4.54 -7.24
CA ASP A 26 13.46 5.92 -6.82
C ASP A 26 12.48 6.34 -5.72
N GLU A 27 13.02 6.74 -4.56
CA GLU A 27 12.21 7.08 -3.39
C GLU A 27 11.36 8.35 -3.60
N ASN A 28 11.87 9.32 -4.37
CA ASN A 28 11.18 10.58 -4.64
C ASN A 28 10.04 10.38 -5.63
N GLU A 29 10.22 9.53 -6.63
CA GLU A 29 9.16 9.10 -7.54
C GLU A 29 8.08 8.31 -6.81
N LEU A 30 8.46 7.34 -5.99
CA LEU A 30 7.51 6.57 -5.19
C LEU A 30 6.70 7.47 -4.26
N THR A 31 7.37 8.39 -3.55
CA THR A 31 6.70 9.35 -2.66
C THR A 31 5.73 10.24 -3.44
N ARG A 32 6.15 10.78 -4.59
CA ARG A 32 5.27 11.59 -5.44
C ARG A 32 4.06 10.79 -5.92
N ALA A 33 4.28 9.58 -6.42
CA ALA A 33 3.21 8.70 -6.89
C ALA A 33 2.21 8.37 -5.78
N LEU A 34 2.68 8.04 -4.57
CA LEU A 34 1.82 7.81 -3.40
C LEU A 34 0.97 9.03 -3.08
N LYS A 35 1.59 10.21 -2.95
CA LYS A 35 0.88 11.45 -2.62
C LYS A 35 -0.18 11.78 -3.66
N THR A 36 0.19 11.75 -4.94
CA THR A 36 -0.73 11.98 -6.06
C THR A 36 -1.88 10.98 -6.04
N ALA A 37 -1.62 9.68 -5.86
CA ALA A 37 -2.67 8.68 -5.80
C ALA A 37 -3.63 8.93 -4.63
N LEU A 38 -3.12 9.18 -3.41
CA LEU A 38 -3.92 9.45 -2.23
C LEU A 38 -4.80 10.70 -2.40
N ASP A 39 -4.24 11.76 -2.96
CA ASP A 39 -4.93 13.03 -3.25
C ASP A 39 -5.98 12.86 -4.36
N CYS A 40 -5.73 11.99 -5.34
CA CYS A 40 -6.71 11.58 -6.36
C CYS A 40 -7.79 10.62 -5.84
N GLY A 41 -7.73 10.22 -4.57
CA GLY A 41 -8.74 9.36 -3.95
C GLY A 41 -8.39 7.88 -3.88
N TYR A 42 -7.16 7.46 -4.23
CA TYR A 42 -6.73 6.08 -4.08
C TYR A 42 -6.74 5.65 -2.61
N ARG A 43 -7.22 4.44 -2.35
CA ARG A 43 -7.34 3.86 -1.00
C ARG A 43 -6.76 2.45 -0.89
N LEU A 44 -6.38 1.81 -2.00
CA LEU A 44 -5.65 0.54 -1.99
C LEU A 44 -4.19 0.78 -2.38
N ILE A 45 -3.26 0.37 -1.51
CA ILE A 45 -1.82 0.37 -1.79
C ILE A 45 -1.32 -1.08 -1.76
N ASP A 46 -0.73 -1.51 -2.87
CA ASP A 46 -0.24 -2.87 -3.06
C ASP A 46 1.27 -2.95 -2.92
N THR A 47 1.73 -3.65 -1.87
CA THR A 47 3.13 -3.76 -1.44
C THR A 47 3.57 -5.22 -1.33
N ALA A 48 4.86 -5.43 -1.14
CA ALA A 48 5.43 -6.74 -0.85
C ALA A 48 6.74 -6.58 -0.11
N PHE A 49 7.09 -7.55 0.74
CA PHE A 49 8.40 -7.57 1.39
C PHE A 49 9.54 -7.49 0.35
N VAL A 50 9.43 -8.23 -0.76
CA VAL A 50 10.46 -8.29 -1.81
C VAL A 50 10.63 -6.98 -2.59
N TYR A 51 9.69 -6.03 -2.48
CA TYR A 51 9.82 -4.74 -3.17
C TYR A 51 10.81 -3.81 -2.46
N GLY A 52 11.11 -4.06 -1.18
CA GLY A 52 12.14 -3.32 -0.43
C GLY A 52 11.82 -1.85 -0.17
N ASN A 53 10.58 -1.40 -0.41
CA ASN A 53 10.18 0.01 -0.37
C ASN A 53 9.06 0.33 0.63
N GLU A 54 8.67 -0.64 1.47
CA GLU A 54 7.57 -0.48 2.45
C GLU A 54 7.84 0.62 3.50
N SER A 55 9.10 0.91 3.82
CA SER A 55 9.47 1.99 4.74
C SER A 55 9.04 3.37 4.21
N ILE A 56 9.23 3.63 2.91
CA ILE A 56 8.87 4.89 2.24
C ILE A 56 7.34 5.06 2.23
N ILE A 57 6.63 3.96 1.94
CA ILE A 57 5.16 3.90 1.96
C ILE A 57 4.63 4.20 3.36
N GLY A 58 5.19 3.53 4.38
CA GLY A 58 4.80 3.72 5.78
C GLY A 58 5.02 5.16 6.25
N LYS A 59 6.16 5.78 5.90
CA LYS A 59 6.44 7.19 6.22
C LYS A 59 5.41 8.12 5.57
N THR A 60 5.14 7.95 4.28
CA THR A 60 4.19 8.79 3.55
C THR A 60 2.77 8.69 4.11
N LEU A 61 2.30 7.48 4.44
CA LEU A 61 0.98 7.28 5.05
C LEU A 61 0.90 7.90 6.46
N ASN A 62 1.95 7.76 7.26
CA ASN A 62 2.03 8.36 8.59
C ASN A 62 1.94 9.88 8.54
N ASP A 63 2.55 10.53 7.55
CA ASP A 63 2.43 11.97 7.34
C ASP A 63 0.96 12.36 7.05
N TYR A 64 0.25 11.61 6.18
CA TYR A 64 -1.17 11.85 5.90
C TYR A 64 -2.08 11.66 7.11
N PHE A 65 -1.75 10.68 7.97
CA PHE A 65 -2.49 10.44 9.20
C PHE A 65 -2.27 11.56 10.23
N LYS A 66 -1.03 12.04 10.37
CA LYS A 66 -0.68 13.15 11.26
C LYS A 66 -1.30 14.47 10.81
N ASP A 67 -1.34 14.71 9.50
CA ASP A 67 -1.97 15.88 8.90
C ASP A 67 -3.51 15.83 8.96
N GLY A 68 -4.09 14.71 9.44
CA GLY A 68 -5.54 14.50 9.51
C GLY A 68 -6.22 14.38 8.15
N LYS A 69 -5.46 14.19 7.06
CA LYS A 69 -5.98 14.09 5.70
C LYS A 69 -6.71 12.76 5.47
N LEU A 70 -6.24 11.70 6.13
CA LEU A 70 -6.78 10.35 6.03
C LEU A 70 -6.69 9.68 7.40
N ARG A 71 -7.54 8.69 7.65
CA ARG A 71 -7.44 7.82 8.83
C ARG A 71 -6.95 6.45 8.40
N ARG A 72 -6.47 5.65 9.36
CA ARG A 72 -5.94 4.31 9.03
C ARG A 72 -7.03 3.43 8.42
N GLU A 73 -8.25 3.49 8.93
CA GLU A 73 -9.40 2.73 8.44
C GLU A 73 -9.82 3.07 7.00
N ASP A 74 -9.39 4.22 6.48
CA ASP A 74 -9.68 4.62 5.11
C ASP A 74 -8.75 3.94 4.09
N ILE A 75 -7.67 3.29 4.54
CA ILE A 75 -6.64 2.68 3.67
C ILE A 75 -6.69 1.15 3.71
N PHE A 76 -6.74 0.54 2.54
CA PHE A 76 -6.52 -0.88 2.31
C PHE A 76 -5.07 -1.11 1.90
N ILE A 77 -4.33 -1.91 2.67
CA ILE A 77 -2.92 -2.25 2.38
C ILE A 77 -2.84 -3.74 2.12
N THR A 78 -2.30 -4.14 0.97
CA THR A 78 -1.93 -5.52 0.68
C THR A 78 -0.42 -5.67 0.78
N SER A 79 0.06 -6.66 1.54
CA SER A 79 1.46 -7.06 1.52
C SER A 79 1.57 -8.56 1.23
N LYS A 80 2.76 -9.00 0.82
CA LYS A 80 3.02 -10.34 0.30
C LYS A 80 4.20 -10.94 1.04
N VAL A 81 3.97 -12.09 1.66
CA VAL A 81 4.99 -12.83 2.39
C VAL A 81 6.07 -13.32 1.44
N LEU A 82 7.33 -13.16 1.82
CA LEU A 82 8.45 -13.71 1.06
C LEU A 82 8.53 -15.21 1.27
N LEU A 83 8.69 -15.98 0.19
CA LEU A 83 9.03 -17.39 0.28
C LEU A 83 10.48 -17.53 0.77
N ILE A 84 10.65 -17.87 2.05
CA ILE A 84 11.94 -18.32 2.59
C ILE A 84 11.99 -19.84 2.44
N ILE A 85 12.85 -20.32 1.55
CA ILE A 85 13.28 -21.73 1.56
C ILE A 85 14.36 -21.83 2.64
N LEU A 86 13.97 -22.28 3.84
CA LEU A 86 14.93 -22.77 4.82
C LEU A 86 15.57 -24.03 4.23
N VAL A 87 16.71 -23.87 3.57
CA VAL A 87 17.61 -25.00 3.37
C VAL A 87 18.08 -25.39 4.76
N PHE A 88 17.46 -26.43 5.33
CA PHE A 88 18.06 -27.16 6.43
C PHE A 88 19.38 -27.71 5.89
N ILE A 89 20.46 -26.99 6.15
CA ILE A 89 21.81 -27.50 5.97
C ILE A 89 21.97 -28.59 7.03
N SER A 90 21.73 -29.84 6.62
CA SER A 90 22.20 -31.03 7.33
C SER A 90 23.71 -31.15 7.20
#